data_AF-A0A9E6EWR7-F1
#
_entry.id   AF-A0A9E6EWR7-F1
#
_cell.length_a   1.000
_cell.length_b   1.000
_cell.length_c   1.000
_cell.angle_alpha   90.00
_cell.angle_beta   90.00
_cell.angle_gamma   90.00
#
_symmetry.space_group_name_H-M   'P 1'
#
loop_
_entity.id
_entity.type
_entity.pdbx_description
1 polymer ?
#
loop_
_entity_poly.entity_id
_entity_poly.type
_entity_poly.pdbx_seq_one_letter_code
_entity_poly.pdbx_strand_id
1 'polypeptide(L)'
;EVDENEFEITERYVTQESWETIFFDLKNKFGKDDTYWAIVNNNADEIAPAKASIAEHLADIYQDMKDFIMLYQKGTIASKENSVAECRYLFETHWGSRLTNAHRALHNIVYKENVQNNDFYESEN
;
A
#
# COMPACT_ATOMS: atom_id res chain seq x y z
N GLU A 1 4.93 -22.10 27.62
CA GLU A 1 3.80 -21.65 26.79
C GLU A 1 3.98 -20.17 26.56
N VAL A 2 4.20 -19.78 25.30
CA VAL A 2 4.09 -18.38 24.89
C VAL A 2 2.64 -18.24 24.47
N ASP A 3 1.91 -17.35 25.12
CA ASP A 3 0.50 -17.11 24.86
C ASP A 3 0.34 -16.59 23.41
N GLU A 4 -0.21 -17.42 22.53
CA GLU A 4 -0.42 -17.13 21.11
C GLU A 4 -1.52 -16.09 20.86
N ASN A 5 -2.17 -15.55 21.90
CA ASN A 5 -3.28 -14.59 21.79
C ASN A 5 -2.93 -13.13 22.13
N GLU A 6 -1.65 -12.77 22.27
CA GLU A 6 -1.23 -11.41 22.61
C GLU A 6 -0.44 -10.72 21.48
N PHE A 7 -0.83 -10.93 20.21
CA PHE A 7 -0.73 -9.82 19.25
C PHE A 7 -1.79 -8.80 19.64
N GLU A 8 -1.51 -8.13 20.76
CA GLU A 8 -2.19 -6.96 21.27
C GLU A 8 -2.48 -6.07 20.07
N ILE A 9 -3.76 -5.77 19.81
CA ILE A 9 -4.16 -4.89 18.71
C ILE A 9 -3.32 -3.63 18.86
N THR A 10 -2.33 -3.52 17.99
CA THR A 10 -1.32 -2.48 18.09
C THR A 10 -2.02 -1.15 17.92
N GLU A 11 -1.56 -0.20 18.71
CA GLU A 11 -2.20 1.08 18.85
C GLU A 11 -2.29 1.79 17.48
N ARG A 12 -3.52 1.99 17.02
CA ARG A 12 -3.81 2.69 15.76
C ARG A 12 -3.87 4.18 16.04
N TYR A 13 -3.01 4.95 15.38
CA TYR A 13 -2.92 6.39 15.53
C TYR A 13 -3.64 7.12 14.40
N VAL A 14 -3.67 6.53 13.22
CA VAL A 14 -4.45 7.05 12.10
C VAL A 14 -5.92 6.70 12.29
N THR A 15 -6.76 7.72 12.39
CA THR A 15 -8.21 7.57 12.44
C THR A 15 -8.78 7.37 11.04
N GLN A 16 -10.00 6.84 10.96
CA GLN A 16 -10.73 6.74 9.69
C GLN A 16 -10.87 8.10 9.01
N GLU A 17 -11.16 9.17 9.76
CA GLU A 17 -11.26 10.53 9.20
C GLU A 17 -9.92 11.02 8.61
N SER A 18 -8.80 10.74 9.29
CA SER A 18 -7.47 11.08 8.77
C SER A 18 -7.12 10.26 7.52
N TRP A 19 -7.50 8.99 7.50
CA TRP A 19 -7.33 8.12 6.33
C TRP A 19 -8.18 8.61 5.16
N GLU A 20 -9.46 8.94 5.40
CA GLU A 20 -10.41 9.43 4.39
C GLU A 20 -9.94 10.74 3.77
N THR A 21 -9.38 11.65 4.59
CA THR A 21 -8.80 12.91 4.09
C THR A 21 -7.73 12.64 3.04
N ILE A 22 -6.77 11.76 3.35
CA ILE A 22 -5.68 11.39 2.43
C ILE A 22 -6.20 10.67 1.20
N PHE A 23 -7.13 9.73 1.41
CA PHE A 23 -7.77 8.98 0.33
C PHE A 23 -8.46 9.91 -0.65
N PHE A 24 -9.31 10.83 -0.18
CA PHE A 24 -10.04 11.74 -1.06
C PHE A 24 -9.13 12.74 -1.76
N ASP A 25 -8.11 13.27 -1.07
CA ASP A 25 -7.12 14.16 -1.69
C ASP A 25 -6.37 13.48 -2.83
N LEU A 26 -5.89 12.25 -2.61
CA LEU A 26 -5.22 11.45 -3.63
C LEU A 26 -6.17 11.06 -4.76
N LYS A 27 -7.38 10.62 -4.43
CA LYS A 27 -8.39 10.21 -5.42
C LYS A 27 -8.77 11.37 -6.32
N ASN A 28 -8.95 12.57 -5.77
CA ASN A 28 -9.20 13.79 -6.54
C ASN A 28 -8.02 14.13 -7.46
N LYS A 29 -6.79 13.91 -6.99
CA LYS A 29 -5.57 14.17 -7.78
C LYS A 29 -5.39 13.17 -8.93
N PHE A 30 -5.63 11.88 -8.70
CA PHE A 30 -5.51 10.85 -9.73
C PHE A 30 -6.71 10.81 -10.69
N GLY A 31 -7.88 11.22 -10.24
CA GLY A 31 -9.09 11.30 -11.06
C GLY A 31 -9.39 9.97 -11.77
N LYS A 32 -9.44 9.99 -13.11
CA LYS A 32 -9.71 8.79 -13.92
C LYS A 32 -8.62 7.72 -13.84
N ASP A 33 -7.39 8.12 -13.53
CA ASP A 33 -6.23 7.24 -13.49
C ASP A 33 -6.09 6.53 -12.13
N ASP A 34 -6.96 6.83 -11.16
CA ASP A 34 -6.96 6.21 -9.84
C ASP A 34 -7.27 4.70 -9.90
N THR A 35 -8.11 4.26 -10.84
CA THR A 35 -8.55 2.87 -10.92
C THR A 35 -7.69 2.05 -11.88
N TYR A 36 -7.22 0.88 -11.44
CA TYR A 36 -6.41 -0.03 -12.25
C TYR A 36 -6.67 -1.50 -11.88
N TRP A 37 -6.14 -2.42 -12.70
CA TRP A 37 -6.18 -3.85 -12.41
C TRP A 37 -4.97 -4.26 -11.58
N ALA A 38 -5.18 -4.55 -10.30
CA ALA A 38 -4.19 -5.08 -9.38
C ALA A 38 -4.21 -6.61 -9.37
N ILE A 39 -3.07 -7.21 -9.03
CA ILE A 39 -2.99 -8.63 -8.71
C ILE A 39 -3.14 -8.75 -7.20
N VAL A 40 -4.19 -9.43 -6.75
CA VAL A 40 -4.49 -9.61 -5.32
C VAL A 40 -4.40 -11.09 -4.96
N ASN A 41 -3.82 -11.37 -3.79
CA ASN A 41 -3.87 -12.70 -3.20
C ASN A 41 -5.16 -12.77 -2.39
N ASN A 42 -6.07 -13.67 -2.78
CA ASN A 42 -7.20 -13.98 -1.92
C ASN A 42 -6.75 -14.96 -0.82
N ASN A 43 -7.49 -15.05 0.28
CA ASN A 43 -7.22 -15.95 1.43
C ASN A 43 -7.26 -17.45 1.09
N ALA A 44 -7.41 -17.81 -0.19
CA ALA A 44 -7.51 -19.18 -0.70
C ALA A 44 -6.31 -19.58 -1.58
N ASP A 45 -5.18 -18.89 -1.47
CA ASP A 45 -3.99 -19.04 -2.34
C ASP A 45 -4.26 -18.77 -3.83
N GLU A 46 -5.41 -18.16 -4.15
CA GLU A 46 -5.77 -17.78 -5.51
C GLU A 46 -5.31 -16.36 -5.81
N ILE A 47 -4.44 -16.24 -6.81
CA ILE A 47 -4.00 -14.97 -7.38
C ILE A 47 -5.00 -14.57 -8.47
N ALA A 48 -5.73 -13.47 -8.26
CA ALA A 48 -6.74 -13.00 -9.20
C ALA A 48 -6.58 -11.51 -9.54
N PRO A 49 -6.91 -11.10 -10.79
CA PRO A 49 -7.00 -9.70 -11.13
C PRO A 49 -8.24 -9.07 -10.50
N ALA A 50 -8.06 -7.96 -9.78
CA ALA A 50 -9.14 -7.18 -9.18
C ALA A 50 -8.98 -5.69 -9.50
N LYS A 51 -10.10 -4.95 -9.57
CA LYS A 51 -10.04 -3.49 -9.65
C LYS A 51 -9.58 -2.93 -8.30
N ALA A 52 -8.58 -2.08 -8.33
CA ALA A 52 -8.02 -1.41 -7.17
C ALA A 52 -7.91 0.11 -7.40
N SER A 53 -7.76 0.85 -6.31
CA SER A 53 -7.53 2.30 -6.31
C SER A 53 -6.10 2.61 -5.88
N ILE A 54 -5.42 3.51 -6.60
CA ILE A 54 -4.09 4.00 -6.23
C ILE A 54 -4.19 4.79 -4.93
N ALA A 55 -5.19 5.67 -4.82
CA ALA A 55 -5.43 6.46 -3.63
C ALA A 55 -5.67 5.59 -2.39
N GLU A 56 -6.46 4.53 -2.50
CA GLU A 56 -6.69 3.58 -1.41
C GLU A 56 -5.39 2.89 -0.98
N HIS A 57 -4.63 2.35 -1.93
CA HIS A 57 -3.35 1.69 -1.60
C HIS A 57 -2.35 2.64 -0.95
N LEU A 58 -2.25 3.88 -1.41
CA LEU A 58 -1.36 4.88 -0.81
C LEU A 58 -1.84 5.35 0.57
N ALA A 59 -3.16 5.45 0.79
CA ALA A 59 -3.73 5.76 2.10
C ALA A 59 -3.49 4.62 3.11
N ASP A 60 -3.63 3.36 2.68
CA ASP A 60 -3.32 2.17 3.49
C ASP A 60 -1.83 2.11 3.85
N ILE A 61 -0.94 2.37 2.90
CA ILE A 61 0.50 2.45 3.16
C ILE A 61 0.80 3.59 4.14
N TYR A 62 0.18 4.76 3.96
CA TYR A 62 0.35 5.87 4.88
C TYR A 62 -0.05 5.49 6.31
N GLN A 63 -1.18 4.81 6.49
CA GLN A 63 -1.67 4.37 7.79
C GLN A 63 -0.65 3.48 8.50
N ASP A 64 -0.18 2.42 7.84
CA ASP A 64 0.77 1.49 8.44
C ASP A 64 2.13 2.16 8.76
N MET A 65 2.61 3.06 7.89
CA MET A 65 3.85 3.81 8.13
C MET A 65 3.70 4.84 9.25
N LYS A 66 2.55 5.51 9.32
CA LYS A 66 2.29 6.52 10.34
C LYS A 66 2.15 5.86 11.71
N ASP A 67 1.40 4.76 11.81
CA ASP A 67 1.25 4.00 13.05
C ASP A 67 2.60 3.48 13.55
N PHE A 68 3.42 2.92 12.64
CA PHE A 68 4.79 2.49 12.95
C PHE A 68 5.62 3.63 13.56
N ILE A 69 5.67 4.80 12.91
CA ILE A 69 6.47 5.94 13.39
C ILE A 69 5.96 6.42 14.75
N MET A 70 4.64 6.52 14.93
CA MET A 70 4.04 6.99 16.18
C MET A 70 4.36 6.06 17.36
N LEU A 71 4.26 4.73 17.15
CA LEU A 71 4.61 3.74 18.16
C LEU A 71 6.11 3.75 18.48
N TYR A 72 6.96 3.87 17.46
CA TYR A 72 8.42 3.95 17.63
C TYR A 72 8.84 5.18 18.45
N GLN A 73 8.12 6.29 18.31
CA GLN A 73 8.39 7.55 19.00
C GLN A 73 8.03 7.55 20.49
N LYS A 74 7.28 6.56 21.01
CA LYS A 74 6.97 6.43 22.45
C LYS A 74 8.20 6.25 23.34
N GLY A 75 9.33 5.85 22.76
CA GLY A 75 10.64 5.93 23.42
C GLY A 75 11.00 4.75 24.32
N THR A 76 10.05 3.91 24.73
CA THR A 76 10.37 2.65 25.43
C THR A 76 11.00 1.63 24.47
N ILE A 77 11.87 0.76 24.99
CA ILE A 77 12.51 -0.31 24.19
C ILE A 77 11.44 -1.25 23.62
N ALA A 78 10.49 -1.68 24.46
CA ALA A 78 9.40 -2.56 24.06
C ALA A 78 8.54 -1.95 22.92
N SER A 79 8.15 -0.67 23.02
CA SER A 79 7.39 -0.01 21.94
C SER A 79 8.16 0.02 20.62
N LYS A 80 9.48 0.23 20.66
CA LYS A 80 10.33 0.21 19.46
C LYS A 80 10.42 -1.19 18.86
N GLU A 81 10.69 -2.20 19.68
CA GLU A 81 10.77 -3.60 19.24
C GLU A 81 9.44 -4.05 18.61
N ASN A 82 8.31 -3.77 19.27
CA ASN A 82 6.98 -4.09 18.77
C ASN A 82 6.68 -3.37 17.46
N SER A 83 6.96 -2.08 17.37
CA SER A 83 6.70 -1.31 16.14
C SER A 83 7.47 -1.85 14.93
N VAL A 84 8.73 -2.26 15.10
CA VAL A 84 9.55 -2.83 14.01
C VAL A 84 9.03 -4.22 13.62
N ALA A 85 8.70 -5.05 14.61
CA ALA A 85 8.15 -6.38 14.37
C ALA A 85 6.83 -6.32 13.59
N GLU A 86 5.93 -5.43 14.00
CA GLU A 86 4.65 -5.21 13.32
C GLU A 86 4.82 -4.64 11.92
N CYS A 87 5.65 -3.59 11.75
CA CYS A 87 5.90 -2.97 10.45
C CYS A 87 6.38 -4.01 9.42
N ARG A 88 7.25 -4.94 9.87
CA ARG A 88 7.69 -6.08 9.06
C ARG A 88 6.55 -7.05 8.76
N TYR A 89 5.76 -7.44 9.76
CA TYR A 89 4.63 -8.34 9.55
C TYR A 89 3.60 -7.77 8.56
N LEU A 90 3.26 -6.48 8.69
CA LEU A 90 2.36 -5.78 7.78
C LEU A 90 2.97 -5.58 6.40
N PHE A 91 4.30 -5.57 6.25
CA PHE A 91 4.92 -5.58 4.93
C PHE A 91 4.64 -6.90 4.21
N GLU A 92 4.80 -8.02 4.93
CA GLU A 92 4.59 -9.37 4.40
C GLU A 92 3.11 -9.63 4.07
N THR A 93 2.18 -9.03 4.82
CA THR A 93 0.74 -9.36 4.76
C THR A 93 -0.16 -8.26 4.19
N HIS A 94 0.28 -6.99 4.16
CA HIS A 94 -0.61 -5.86 3.90
C HIS A 94 -0.03 -4.77 2.97
N TRP A 95 0.88 -3.91 3.44
CA TRP A 95 1.32 -2.73 2.67
C TRP A 95 2.38 -3.05 1.60
N GLY A 96 3.10 -4.17 1.71
CA GLY A 96 4.10 -4.56 0.72
C GLY A 96 3.52 -4.90 -0.66
N SER A 97 2.41 -5.65 -0.71
CA SER A 97 1.72 -5.96 -1.97
C SER A 97 1.01 -4.75 -2.57
N ARG A 98 0.50 -3.85 -1.73
CA ARG A 98 -0.08 -2.57 -2.15
C ARG A 98 0.96 -1.66 -2.78
N LEU A 99 2.15 -1.60 -2.20
CA LEU A 99 3.27 -0.82 -2.72
C LEU A 99 3.64 -1.27 -4.14
N THR A 100 3.79 -2.57 -4.38
CA THR A 100 4.16 -3.08 -5.71
C THR A 100 3.07 -2.85 -6.75
N ASN A 101 1.80 -3.05 -6.38
CA ASN A 101 0.65 -2.77 -7.25
C ASN A 101 0.54 -1.27 -7.59
N ALA A 102 0.63 -0.39 -6.59
CA ALA A 102 0.57 1.05 -6.77
C ALA A 102 1.76 1.57 -7.60
N HIS A 103 2.98 1.07 -7.34
CA HIS A 103 4.16 1.45 -8.11
C HIS A 103 4.01 1.10 -9.59
N ARG A 104 3.51 -0.11 -9.91
CA ARG A 104 3.21 -0.51 -11.29
C ARG A 104 2.17 0.40 -11.95
N ALA A 105 1.10 0.75 -11.23
CA ALA A 105 0.08 1.66 -11.74
C ALA A 105 0.65 3.05 -12.03
N LEU A 106 1.41 3.62 -11.08
CA LEU A 106 2.07 4.91 -11.22
C LEU A 106 3.08 4.92 -12.38
N HIS A 107 3.89 3.87 -12.52
CA HIS A 107 4.82 3.74 -13.64
C HIS A 107 4.08 3.79 -14.98
N ASN A 108 2.97 3.06 -15.10
CA ASN A 108 2.16 3.09 -16.32
C ASN A 108 1.56 4.48 -16.58
N ILE A 109 1.09 5.19 -15.56
CA ILE A 109 0.58 6.57 -15.74
C ILE A 109 1.67 7.49 -16.29
N VAL A 110 2.89 7.39 -15.77
CA VAL A 110 3.99 8.28 -16.15
C VAL A 110 4.59 7.94 -17.52
N TYR A 111 4.68 6.65 -17.89
CA TYR A 111 5.48 6.20 -19.04
C TYR A 111 4.68 5.56 -20.18
N LYS A 112 3.37 5.40 -20.08
CA LYS A 112 2.55 4.72 -21.10
C LYS A 112 2.65 5.33 -22.50
N GLU A 113 2.81 6.64 -22.64
CA GLU A 113 2.99 7.28 -23.96
C GLU A 113 4.37 7.00 -24.58
N ASN A 114 5.42 6.77 -23.77
CA ASN A 114 6.76 6.46 -24.28
C ASN A 114 6.85 5.05 -24.87
N VAL A 115 6.08 4.10 -24.33
CA VAL A 115 6.03 2.73 -24.85
C VAL A 115 5.23 2.69 -26.16
N GLN A 116 4.05 3.32 -26.21
CA GLN A 116 3.23 3.36 -27.43
C GLN A 116 3.90 4.10 -28.60
N ASN A 117 4.73 5.11 -28.32
CA ASN A 117 5.46 5.82 -29.37
C ASN A 117 6.69 5.04 -29.88
N ASN A 118 7.29 4.15 -29.09
CA ASN A 118 8.42 3.33 -29.53
C ASN A 118 7.99 2.12 -30.36
N ASP A 119 6.81 1.55 -30.12
CA ASP A 119 6.29 0.42 -30.89
C ASP A 119 6.00 0.77 -32.37
N PHE A 120 5.84 2.06 -32.71
CA PHE A 120 5.71 2.51 -34.10
C PHE A 120 7.03 2.48 -34.88
N TYR A 121 8.18 2.64 -34.22
CA TYR A 121 9.49 2.70 -34.89
C TYR A 121 10.15 1.33 -35.14
N GLU A 122 9.62 0.24 -34.56
CA GLU A 122 10.12 -1.12 -34.82
C GLU A 122 9.37 -1.86 -35.95
N SER A 123 8.33 -1.25 -36.54
CA SER A 123 7.54 -1.85 -37.64
C SER A 123 7.99 -1.46 -39.06
N GLU A 124 9.04 -0.63 -39.19
CA GLU A 124 9.61 -0.20 -40.47
C GLU A 124 11.09 -0.61 -40.68
N ASN A 125 11.47 -1.84 -40.29
CA ASN A 125 12.75 -2.44 -40.73
C ASN A 125 12.57 -3.88 -41.23
#